data_AF-A0A352CLY0-F1
#
_entry.id   AF-A0A352CLY0-F1
#
_cell.length_a   1.000
_cell.length_b   1.000
_cell.length_c   1.000
_cell.angle_alpha   90.00
_cell.angle_beta   90.00
_cell.angle_gamma   90.00
#
_symmetry.space_group_name_H-M   'P 1'
#
loop_
_entity.id
_entity.type
_entity.pdbx_description
1 polymer ?
#
loop_
_entity_poly.entity_id
_entity_poly.type
_entity_poly.pdbx_seq_one_letter_code
_entity_poly.pdbx_strand_id
1 'polypeptide(L)'
;MKGDEDMLTVDALKAFGADTEDAVARCMGKEDFYLMLVNKAIDDTNYEKLRDAVARKDYEAGFSAAHALKGIITNLSLTPMVRPVTEITELLR
;
A
#
# COMPACT_ATOMS: atom_id res chain seq x y z
N MET A 1 -14.38 17.68 14.89
CA MET A 1 -15.04 16.36 14.83
C MET A 1 -14.79 15.82 13.43
N LYS A 2 -13.90 14.83 13.31
CA LYS A 2 -13.70 14.13 12.03
C LYS A 2 -14.83 13.10 11.97
N GLY A 3 -15.81 13.34 11.12
CA GLY A 3 -17.04 12.53 11.06
C GLY A 3 -16.75 11.11 10.56
N ASP A 4 -17.67 10.19 10.79
CA ASP A 4 -17.61 8.79 10.34
C ASP A 4 -17.38 8.62 8.82
N GLU A 5 -17.53 9.69 8.03
CA GLU A 5 -17.31 9.72 6.58
C GLU A 5 -15.83 9.59 6.16
N ASP A 6 -14.87 9.76 7.08
CA ASP A 6 -13.42 9.61 6.82
C ASP A 6 -12.86 8.23 7.21
N MET A 7 -13.70 7.31 7.69
CA MET A 7 -13.24 6.02 8.20
C MET A 7 -13.10 5.00 7.07
N LEU A 8 -11.88 4.51 6.87
CA LEU A 8 -11.60 3.45 5.90
C LEU A 8 -12.33 2.16 6.32
N THR A 9 -13.12 1.57 5.42
CA THR A 9 -13.85 0.31 5.68
C THR A 9 -13.40 -0.80 4.73
N VAL A 10 -13.66 -2.05 5.11
CA VAL A 10 -13.39 -3.22 4.25
C VAL A 10 -14.22 -3.14 2.97
N ASP A 11 -15.48 -2.72 3.06
CA ASP A 11 -16.35 -2.54 1.89
C ASP A 11 -15.82 -1.45 0.94
N ALA A 12 -15.28 -0.34 1.48
CA ALA A 12 -14.67 0.70 0.66
C ALA A 12 -13.42 0.19 -0.07
N LEU A 13 -12.58 -0.61 0.60
CA LEU A 13 -11.41 -1.25 -0.01
C LEU A 13 -11.81 -2.29 -1.07
N LYS A 14 -12.88 -3.05 -0.82
CA LYS A 14 -13.44 -3.99 -1.79
C LYS A 14 -13.98 -3.25 -3.02
N ALA A 15 -14.70 -2.14 -2.82
CA ALA A 15 -15.18 -1.28 -3.89
C ALA A 15 -14.05 -0.61 -4.68
N PHE A 16 -12.92 -0.30 -4.03
CA PHE A 16 -11.68 0.13 -4.69
C PHE A 16 -11.06 -0.97 -5.55
N GLY A 17 -11.36 -2.25 -5.28
CA GLY A 17 -10.88 -3.42 -6.02
C GLY A 17 -9.79 -4.20 -5.30
N ALA A 18 -9.56 -3.95 -4.00
CA ALA A 18 -8.69 -4.78 -3.19
C ALA A 18 -9.30 -6.17 -3.00
N ASP A 19 -8.45 -7.20 -2.93
CA ASP A 19 -8.87 -8.55 -2.53
C ASP A 19 -8.92 -8.62 -1.00
N THR A 20 -9.99 -8.03 -0.46
CA THR A 20 -10.18 -7.94 0.98
C THR A 20 -10.46 -9.31 1.62
N GLU A 21 -11.00 -10.26 0.86
CA GLU A 21 -11.25 -11.62 1.36
C GLU A 21 -9.94 -12.34 1.67
N ASP A 22 -8.98 -12.31 0.73
CA ASP A 22 -7.64 -12.83 0.95
C ASP A 22 -6.87 -12.05 2.03
N ALA A 23 -6.94 -10.71 2.02
CA ALA A 23 -6.25 -9.89 3.03
C ALA A 23 -6.75 -10.14 4.46
N VAL A 24 -8.07 -10.24 4.65
CA VAL A 24 -8.68 -10.52 5.95
C VAL A 24 -8.39 -11.96 6.39
N ALA A 25 -8.39 -12.93 5.46
CA ALA A 25 -7.98 -14.30 5.75
C ALA A 25 -6.52 -14.37 6.27
N ARG A 26 -5.59 -13.63 5.66
CA ARG A 26 -4.20 -13.48 6.15
C ARG A 26 -4.12 -12.79 7.51
N CYS A 27 -5.11 -11.96 7.82
CA CYS A 27 -5.29 -11.31 9.13
C CYS A 27 -6.06 -12.16 10.15
N MET A 28 -6.07 -13.50 9.99
CA MET A 28 -6.78 -14.44 10.89
C MET A 28 -8.28 -14.18 10.99
N GLY A 29 -8.90 -13.66 9.92
CA GLY A 29 -10.32 -13.31 9.90
C GLY A 29 -10.67 -12.02 10.65
N LYS A 30 -9.68 -11.20 11.05
CA LYS A 30 -9.90 -9.99 11.84
C LYS A 30 -9.85 -8.74 10.97
N GLU A 31 -11.03 -8.20 10.65
CA GLU A 31 -11.17 -6.97 9.85
C GLU A 31 -10.52 -5.75 10.51
N ASP A 32 -10.71 -5.54 11.81
CA ASP A 32 -10.08 -4.44 12.54
C ASP A 32 -8.55 -4.48 12.46
N PHE A 33 -7.97 -5.68 12.47
CA PHE A 33 -6.53 -5.85 12.32
C PHE A 33 -6.08 -5.51 10.89
N TYR A 34 -6.83 -5.96 9.88
CA TYR A 34 -6.58 -5.58 8.50
C TYR A 34 -6.65 -4.06 8.31
N LEU A 35 -7.72 -3.40 8.78
CA LEU A 35 -7.89 -1.95 8.69
C LEU A 35 -6.78 -1.19 9.44
N MET A 36 -6.33 -1.68 10.60
CA MET A 36 -5.17 -1.11 11.30
C MET A 36 -3.90 -1.17 10.43
N LEU A 37 -3.65 -2.29 9.75
CA LEU A 37 -2.49 -2.43 8.87
C LEU A 37 -2.59 -1.55 7.63
N VAL A 38 -3.78 -1.39 7.05
CA VAL A 38 -3.99 -0.48 5.92
C VAL A 38 -3.78 0.98 6.34
N ASN A 39 -4.26 1.38 7.52
CA ASN A 39 -3.97 2.71 8.05
C ASN A 39 -2.46 2.93 8.25
N LYS A 40 -1.72 1.94 8.77
CA LYS A 40 -0.26 2.01 8.85
C LYS A 40 0.43 2.11 7.49
N ALA A 41 -0.14 1.51 6.45
CA ALA A 41 0.37 1.63 5.08
C ALA A 41 0.11 3.02 4.48
N ILE A 42 -0.99 3.68 4.86
CA ILE A 42 -1.27 5.08 4.47
C ILE A 42 -0.28 6.03 5.15
N ASP A 43 0.07 5.76 6.41
CA ASP A 43 1.05 6.55 7.17
C ASP A 43 2.52 6.21 6.83
N ASP A 44 2.77 5.22 5.96
CA ASP A 44 4.12 4.82 5.56
C ASP A 44 4.78 5.87 4.65
N THR A 45 6.11 6.01 4.77
CA THR A 45 6.88 7.06 4.09
C THR A 45 7.59 6.60 2.82
N ASN A 46 7.40 5.35 2.37
CA ASN A 46 8.13 4.84 1.20
C ASN A 46 7.71 5.52 -0.10
N TYR A 47 6.48 6.04 -0.19
CA TYR A 47 6.05 6.81 -1.36
C TYR A 47 6.80 8.16 -1.46
N GLU A 48 6.92 8.91 -0.36
CA GLU A 48 7.69 10.16 -0.31
C GLU A 48 9.16 9.90 -0.59
N LYS A 49 9.75 8.86 0.04
CA LYS A 49 11.14 8.46 -0.19
C LYS A 49 11.40 8.12 -1.66
N LEU A 50 10.49 7.37 -2.27
CA LEU A 50 10.55 7.03 -3.70
C LEU A 50 10.53 8.30 -4.56
N ARG A 51 9.57 9.20 -4.33
CA ARG A 51 9.46 10.47 -5.07
C ARG A 51 10.74 11.30 -4.94
N ASP A 52 11.26 11.46 -3.73
CA ASP A 52 12.42 12.30 -3.44
C ASP A 52 13.72 11.68 -3.98
N ALA A 53 13.82 10.36 -4.00
CA ALA A 53 14.94 9.64 -4.62
C ALA A 53 14.96 9.81 -6.14
N VAL A 54 13.80 9.64 -6.80
CA VAL A 54 13.64 9.84 -8.25
C VAL A 54 13.97 11.29 -8.63
N ALA A 55 13.49 12.27 -7.86
CA ALA A 55 13.79 13.69 -8.10
C ALA A 55 15.29 14.00 -8.02
N ARG A 56 16.03 13.32 -7.14
CA ARG A 56 17.48 13.44 -6.98
C ARG A 56 18.29 12.53 -7.91
N LYS A 57 17.63 11.75 -8.78
CA LYS A 57 18.24 10.71 -9.63
C LYS A 57 19.02 9.65 -8.84
N ASP A 58 18.65 9.44 -7.58
CA ASP A 58 19.18 8.40 -6.72
C ASP A 58 18.36 7.11 -6.93
N TYR A 59 18.68 6.39 -8.00
CA TYR A 59 17.86 5.24 -8.42
C TYR A 59 18.01 4.04 -7.50
N GLU A 60 19.13 3.88 -6.80
CA GLU A 60 19.31 2.80 -5.81
C GLU A 60 18.39 3.00 -4.59
N ALA A 61 18.33 4.23 -4.07
CA ALA A 61 17.37 4.57 -3.02
C ALA A 61 15.92 4.50 -3.53
N GLY A 62 15.68 4.91 -4.78
CA GLY A 62 14.38 4.81 -5.44
C GLY A 62 13.88 3.36 -5.55
N PHE A 63 14.72 2.46 -6.05
CA PHE A 63 14.44 1.03 -6.14
C PHE A 63 14.11 0.45 -4.76
N SER A 64 14.92 0.76 -3.75
CA SER A 64 14.72 0.26 -2.37
C SER A 64 13.38 0.71 -1.79
N ALA A 65 13.00 1.98 -1.98
CA ALA A 65 11.72 2.52 -1.53
C ALA A 65 10.53 1.92 -2.30
N ALA A 66 10.63 1.80 -3.63
CA ALA A 66 9.60 1.17 -4.45
C ALA A 66 9.40 -0.30 -4.09
N HIS A 67 10.49 -1.04 -3.83
CA HIS A 67 10.45 -2.44 -3.44
C HIS A 67 9.75 -2.63 -2.08
N ALA A 68 10.06 -1.78 -1.09
CA ALA A 68 9.39 -1.79 0.20
C ALA A 68 7.88 -1.48 0.07
N LEU A 69 7.53 -0.43 -0.69
CA LEU A 69 6.14 -0.06 -0.96
C LEU A 69 5.38 -1.20 -1.66
N LYS A 70 5.99 -1.85 -2.66
CA LYS A 70 5.43 -3.02 -3.34
C LYS A 70 5.11 -4.14 -2.37
N GLY A 71 6.03 -4.43 -1.43
CA GLY A 71 5.82 -5.44 -0.40
C GLY A 71 4.59 -5.15 0.46
N ILE A 72 4.45 -3.91 0.93
CA ILE A 72 3.30 -3.47 1.73
C ILE A 72 2.00 -3.63 0.95
N ILE A 73 1.93 -3.07 -0.26
CA ILE A 73 0.75 -3.11 -1.14
C ILE A 73 0.32 -4.54 -1.45
N THR A 74 1.28 -5.42 -1.73
CA THR A 74 1.03 -6.83 -2.08
C THR A 74 0.57 -7.63 -0.86
N ASN A 75 1.18 -7.41 0.32
CA ASN A 75 0.83 -8.12 1.55
C ASN A 75 -0.59 -7.79 2.02
N LEU A 76 -1.06 -6.57 1.77
CA LEU A 76 -2.40 -6.10 2.11
C LEU A 76 -3.44 -6.34 1.00
N SER A 77 -3.04 -7.05 -0.06
CA SER A 77 -3.85 -7.37 -1.23
C SER A 77 -4.61 -6.16 -1.80
N LEU A 78 -3.92 -5.01 -1.82
CA LEU A 78 -4.40 -3.78 -2.46
C LEU A 78 -4.20 -3.89 -3.97
N THR A 79 -4.87 -4.88 -4.57
CA THR A 79 -4.70 -5.36 -5.95
C THR A 79 -4.60 -4.27 -7.02
N PRO A 80 -5.41 -3.19 -7.01
CA PRO A 80 -5.33 -2.14 -8.01
C PRO A 80 -3.96 -1.43 -8.03
N MET A 81 -3.25 -1.44 -6.90
CA MET A 81 -1.96 -0.78 -6.71
C MET A 81 -0.76 -1.70 -7.02
N VAL A 82 -0.95 -3.02 -7.14
CA VAL A 82 0.15 -3.99 -7.33
C VAL A 82 0.86 -3.78 -8.67
N ARG A 83 0.10 -3.58 -9.75
CA ARG A 83 0.67 -3.33 -11.08
C ARG A 83 1.50 -2.03 -11.12
N PRO A 84 0.97 -0.85 -10.78
CA PRO A 84 1.73 0.39 -10.90
C PRO A 84 3.00 0.39 -10.03
N VAL A 85 2.94 -0.10 -8.79
CA VAL A 85 4.14 -0.15 -7.93
C VAL A 85 5.18 -1.14 -8.44
N THR A 86 4.75 -2.25 -9.07
CA THR A 86 5.66 -3.20 -9.70
C THR A 86 6.35 -2.59 -10.91
N GLU A 87 5.61 -1.91 -11.79
CA GLU A 87 6.20 -1.23 -12.95
C GLU A 87 7.22 -0.17 -12.53
N ILE A 88 6.92 0.64 -11.51
CA ILE A 88 7.88 1.61 -10.96
C ILE A 88 9.13 0.91 -10.41
N THR A 89 8.94 -0.18 -9.66
CA THR A 89 10.08 -0.93 -9.10
C THR A 89 11.00 -1.47 -10.19
N GLU A 90 10.45 -2.00 -11.28
CA GLU A 90 11.25 -2.55 -12.38
C GLU A 90 11.90 -1.45 -13.25
N LEU A 91 11.30 -0.27 -13.38
CA LEU A 91 11.91 0.88 -14.06
C LEU A 91 13.13 1.44 -13.32
N LEU A 92 13.25 1.17 -12.01
CA LEU A 92 14.34 1.65 -11.16
C LEU A 92 15.43 0.62 -10.90
N ARG A 93 15.28 -0.61 -11.43
CA ARG A 93 16.24 -1.71 -11.30
C ARG A 93 17.39 -1.53 -12.29
#